data_AF-A0A940BIX7-F1
#
_entry.id   AF-A0A940BIX7-F1
#
_cell.length_a   1.000
_cell.length_b   1.000
_cell.length_c   1.000
_cell.angle_alpha   90.00
_cell.angle_beta   90.00
_cell.angle_gamma   90.00
#
_symmetry.space_group_name_H-M   'P 1'
#
loop_
_entity.id
_entity.type
_entity.pdbx_description
1 polymer ?
#
loop_
_entity_poly.entity_id
_entity_poly.type
_entity_poly.pdbx_seq_one_letter_code
_entity_poly.pdbx_strand_id
1 'polypeptide(L)' 'GCTLSAAIATYLGLGDSLLDAVLHAQGYLDICLKGSYTPGKGVGPVNHAAFWQHG' A
#
# COMPACT_ATOMS: atom_id res chain seq x y z
N GLY A 1 -2.75 0.52 -8.92
CA GLY A 1 -3.13 1.90 -9.22
C GLY A 1 -3.62 2.60 -7.97
N CYS A 2 -4.88 2.37 -7.58
CA CYS A 2 -5.55 3.12 -6.51
C CYS A 2 -4.80 3.10 -5.16
N THR A 3 -4.31 1.95 -4.71
CA THR A 3 -3.59 1.82 -3.44
C THR A 3 -2.29 2.63 -3.42
N LEU A 4 -1.51 2.59 -4.50
CA LEU A 4 -0.27 3.37 -4.60
C LEU A 4 -0.56 4.86 -4.56
N SER A 5 -1.50 5.32 -5.38
CA SER A 5 -1.85 6.74 -5.46
C SER A 5 -2.44 7.26 -4.14
N ALA A 6 -3.27 6.47 -3.48
CA ALA A 6 -3.81 6.80 -2.16
C ALA A 6 -2.69 6.92 -1.12
N ALA A 7 -1.76 5.96 -1.08
CA ALA A 7 -0.63 6.00 -0.15
C ALA A 7 0.29 7.20 -0.39
N ILE A 8 0.60 7.54 -1.65
CA ILE A 8 1.37 8.75 -1.98
C ILE A 8 0.67 10.00 -1.43
N ALA A 9 -0.63 10.14 -1.69
CA ALA A 9 -1.41 11.28 -1.19
C ALA A 9 -1.42 11.34 0.34
N THR A 10 -1.50 10.19 1.02
CA THR A 10 -1.41 10.12 2.49
C THR A 10 -0.07 10.59 3.01
N TYR A 11 1.06 10.08 2.48
CA TYR A 11 2.39 10.49 2.95
C TYR A 11 2.70 11.97 2.65
N LEU A 12 2.25 12.48 1.50
CA LEU A 12 2.28 13.93 1.23
C LEU A 12 1.46 14.71 2.27
N GLY A 13 0.26 14.23 2.63
CA GLY A 13 -0.57 14.83 3.67
C GLY A 13 0.04 14.78 5.08
N LEU A 14 0.97 13.85 5.31
CA LEU A 14 1.76 13.75 6.55
C LEU A 14 3.00 14.66 6.54
N GLY A 15 3.31 15.31 5.41
CA GLY A 15 4.39 16.29 5.28
C GLY A 15 5.67 15.78 4.62
N ASP A 16 5.67 14.56 4.07
CA ASP A 16 6.83 14.04 3.34
C ASP A 16 7.15 14.86 2.09
N SER A 17 8.42 14.85 1.69
CA SER A 17 8.80 15.29 0.35
C SER A 17 8.17 14.39 -0.71
N LEU A 18 8.03 14.86 -1.95
CA LEU A 18 7.45 14.04 -3.02
C LEU A 18 8.21 12.72 -3.22
N LEU A 19 9.55 12.75 -3.13
CA LEU A 19 10.36 11.56 -3.30
C LEU A 19 10.13 10.58 -2.15
N ASP A 20 10.17 11.06 -0.91
CA ASP A 20 9.97 10.21 0.28
C ASP A 20 8.55 9.62 0.29
N ALA A 21 7.53 10.41 -0.05
CA ALA A 21 6.16 9.95 -0.14
C ALA A 21 5.98 8.81 -1.16
N VAL A 22 6.67 8.89 -2.30
CA VAL A 22 6.65 7.81 -3.31
C VAL A 22 7.35 6.56 -2.78
N LEU A 23 8.51 6.70 -2.16
CA LEU A 23 9.27 5.58 -1.60
C LEU A 23 8.48 4.87 -0.49
N HIS A 24 7.91 5.62 0.45
CA HIS A 24 7.06 5.08 1.52
C HIS A 24 5.80 4.40 0.96
N ALA A 25 5.14 5.01 -0.03
CA ALA A 25 3.96 4.43 -0.66
C ALA A 25 4.28 3.13 -1.42
N GLN A 26 5.44 3.02 -2.07
CA GLN A 26 5.88 1.78 -2.70
C GLN A 26 6.15 0.68 -1.67
N GLY A 27 6.81 1.01 -0.55
CA GLY A 27 7.02 0.08 0.56
C GLY A 27 5.71 -0.42 1.16
N TYR A 28 4.76 0.48 1.39
CA TYR A 28 3.41 0.12 1.85
C TYR A 28 2.70 -0.83 0.86
N LEU A 29 2.72 -0.51 -0.44
CA LEU A 29 2.09 -1.34 -1.46
C LEU A 29 2.70 -2.75 -1.52
N ASP A 30 4.02 -2.87 -1.42
CA ASP A 30 4.71 -4.16 -1.43
C ASP A 30 4.23 -5.07 -0.29
N ILE A 31 4.09 -4.53 0.93
CA ILE A 31 3.52 -5.25 2.07
C ILE A 31 2.07 -5.65 1.80
N CYS A 32 1.24 -4.75 1.26
CA CYS A 32 -0.15 -5.04 0.93
C CYS A 32 -0.33 -6.10 -0.16
N LEU A 33 0.60 -6.17 -1.12
CA LEU A 33 0.63 -7.20 -2.16
C LEU A 33 1.04 -8.55 -1.59
N LYS A 34 2.08 -8.58 -0.74
CA LYS A 34 2.52 -9.80 -0.05
C LYS A 34 1.43 -10.38 0.87
N GLY A 35 0.67 -9.51 1.54
CA GLY A 35 -0.47 -9.90 2.36
C GLY A 35 -1.78 -10.08 1.60
N SER A 36 -1.78 -10.04 0.26
CA SER A 36 -2.99 -10.21 -0.55
C SER A 36 -3.67 -11.56 -0.27
N TYR A 37 -4.98 -11.59 -0.46
CA TYR A 37 -5.79 -12.78 -0.21
C TYR A 37 -6.77 -13.02 -1.34
N THR A 38 -7.27 -14.24 -1.44
CA THR A 38 -8.05 -14.70 -2.59
C THR A 38 -9.45 -15.14 -2.12
N PRO A 39 -10.45 -14.24 -2.09
CA PRO A 39 -11.80 -14.57 -1.63
C PRO A 39 -12.63 -15.34 -2.66
N GLY A 40 -12.12 -15.53 -3.88
CA GLY A 40 -12.78 -16.23 -4.98
C GLY A 40 -11.78 -16.98 -5.85
N LYS A 41 -12.13 -17.32 -7.10
CA LYS A 41 -11.23 -18.09 -8.00
C LYS A 41 -10.38 -17.22 -8.95
N GLY A 42 -10.47 -15.89 -8.83
CA GLY A 42 -9.73 -14.93 -9.66
C GLY A 42 -8.54 -14.30 -8.95
N VAL A 43 -7.98 -13.24 -9.55
CA VAL A 43 -6.91 -12.44 -8.91
C VAL A 43 -7.50 -11.70 -7.70
N GLY A 44 -6.93 -11.98 -6.53
CA GLY A 44 -7.34 -11.38 -5.27
C GLY A 44 -6.97 -9.90 -5.14
N PRO A 45 -7.69 -9.14 -4.30
CA PRO A 45 -7.32 -7.76 -3.99
C PRO A 45 -6.02 -7.69 -3.16
N VAL A 46 -5.39 -6.52 -3.16
CA VAL A 46 -4.35 -6.21 -2.17
C VAL A 46 -4.96 -6.10 -0.77
N ASN A 47 -4.18 -6.42 0.26
CA ASN A 47 -4.62 -6.30 1.65
C ASN A 47 -4.11 -5.00 2.27
N HIS A 48 -4.98 -3.99 2.32
CA HIS A 48 -4.67 -2.67 2.89
C HIS A 48 -4.31 -2.71 4.39
N ALA A 49 -4.74 -3.77 5.10
CA ALA A 49 -4.46 -3.98 6.51
C ALA A 49 -3.22 -4.84 6.78
N ALA A 50 -2.55 -5.36 5.75
CA ALA A 50 -1.38 -6.22 5.88
C ALA A 50 -0.24 -5.58 6.69
N PHE A 51 -0.13 -4.25 6.66
CA PHE A 51 0.83 -3.51 7.48
C PHE A 51 0.68 -3.82 8.97
N TRP A 52 -0.56 -3.91 9.48
CA TRP A 52 -0.83 -4.22 10.89
C TRP A 52 -0.69 -5.71 11.24
N GLN A 53 -0.47 -6.56 10.24
CA GLN A 53 -0.29 -8.01 10.41
C GLN A 53 1.20 -8.40 10.40
N HIS A 54 2.07 -7.49 9.94
CA HIS A 54 3.50 -7.74 9.73
C HIS A 54 4.42 -6.67 10.35
N GLY A 55 3.87 -5.63 10.99
CA GLY A 55 4.57 -4.53 11.64
C GLY A 55 4.53 -4.58 13.15
#